data_AF-A0A9W9KJC3-F1
#
_entry.id   AF-A0A9W9KJC3-F1
#
_cell.length_a   1.000
_cell.length_b   1.000
_cell.length_c   1.000
_cell.angle_alpha   90.00
_cell.angle_beta   90.00
_cell.angle_gamma   90.00
#
_symmetry.space_group_name_H-M   'P 1'
#
loop_
_entity.id
_entity.type
_entity.pdbx_description
1 polymer ?
#
loop_
_entity_poly.entity_id
_entity_poly.type
_entity_poly.pdbx_seq_one_letter_code
_entity_poly.pdbx_strand_id
1 'polypeptide(L)'
;MDISIISAGTPSNESKVPFNSTLGQNRDYDGSEEEETTSDDDQEHVIDDYGSLDDDDDPFIDGEIIHANLMYKQRTMFKYKEVVNGAGVTGQQSAVRDRMILQQDLRLRISKVLGLGCIGPSRVIQMMTSEFCPNNILFTEDNVVMAKAPGQIECRKSGCEDPTWEGTALCETHFMGWIPSIEDLGPDAMLTLKTQFRAATQQLWRARPKAQGVIDRIMAGARFGNSFPSVVCIDLEASIRTGRVFQIGICDIRGERVLDCLTYLSEKEIAFTSMKQDQNRWNIEAIVERKARLRPSSQGKMSAAEVANKLRAIFPYPKKTIFISWAKWKFDLSHLRKWLEREGHYRVLPGDENCYLLMTDYRQNLDRILGKHTFEGGVFPLSLPNFFPTVVGKDHELTGRNHHALVDAKQLAFLVRRFVALCGAATARPALESLQLRPKLRRS
;
A
#
# COMPACT_ATOMS: atom_id res chain seq x y z
N MET A 1 7.41 63.16 7.20
CA MET A 1 6.12 63.86 7.33
C MET A 1 5.66 64.24 5.95
N ASP A 2 4.34 64.27 5.79
CA ASP A 2 3.56 64.61 4.60
C ASP A 2 3.27 63.50 3.59
N ILE A 3 2.11 62.90 3.89
CA ILE A 3 1.22 62.09 3.10
C ILE A 3 0.63 62.96 1.99
N SER A 4 0.60 62.46 0.75
CA SER A 4 -0.22 63.01 -0.33
C SER A 4 -1.09 61.91 -0.91
N ILE A 5 -2.39 62.09 -0.68
CA ILE A 5 -3.52 61.29 -1.16
C ILE A 5 -3.81 61.70 -2.61
N ILE A 6 -3.94 60.74 -3.53
CA ILE A 6 -4.63 60.95 -4.80
C ILE A 6 -5.72 59.88 -4.92
N SER A 7 -6.95 60.38 -5.06
CA SER A 7 -8.18 59.63 -5.22
C SER A 7 -8.71 59.81 -6.66
N ALA A 8 -9.52 58.82 -7.04
CA ALA A 8 -10.58 58.82 -8.06
C ALA A 8 -10.20 58.69 -9.54
N GLY A 9 -10.77 57.64 -10.15
CA GLY A 9 -10.87 57.42 -11.59
C GLY A 9 -11.54 56.09 -11.91
N THR A 10 -12.85 55.99 -11.69
CA THR A 10 -13.70 54.94 -12.28
C THR A 10 -13.77 55.12 -13.80
N PRO A 11 -13.93 54.02 -14.56
CA PRO A 11 -15.12 53.97 -15.38
C PRO A 11 -15.83 52.60 -15.36
N SER A 12 -17.15 52.72 -15.29
CA SER A 12 -18.16 51.78 -15.72
C SER A 12 -17.97 51.34 -17.17
N ASN A 13 -18.20 50.06 -17.47
CA ASN A 13 -19.21 49.72 -18.46
C ASN A 13 -19.62 48.24 -18.40
N GLU A 14 -20.93 48.08 -18.20
CA GLU A 14 -21.69 46.86 -18.40
C GLU A 14 -21.66 46.48 -19.89
N SER A 15 -21.51 45.19 -20.20
CA SER A 15 -22.10 44.62 -21.41
C SER A 15 -22.72 43.27 -21.08
N LYS A 16 -24.05 43.29 -21.03
CA LYS A 16 -24.91 42.11 -20.95
C LYS A 16 -24.95 41.47 -22.34
N VAL A 17 -24.54 40.21 -22.44
CA VAL A 17 -24.75 39.38 -23.63
C VAL A 17 -26.02 38.55 -23.40
N PRO A 18 -27.03 38.61 -24.30
CA PRO A 18 -28.22 37.79 -24.16
C PRO A 18 -27.96 36.36 -24.66
N PHE A 19 -28.31 35.38 -23.82
CA PHE A 19 -28.31 33.97 -24.14
C PHE A 19 -29.62 33.65 -24.87
N ASN A 20 -29.56 33.45 -26.19
CA ASN A 20 -30.71 33.05 -26.99
C ASN A 20 -30.83 31.52 -27.00
N SER A 21 -31.92 31.02 -26.44
CA SER A 21 -32.38 29.64 -26.60
C SER A 21 -33.03 29.47 -27.98
N THR A 22 -32.63 28.45 -28.73
CA THR A 22 -33.42 27.99 -29.88
C THR A 22 -33.54 26.48 -29.85
N LEU A 23 -34.79 26.06 -29.59
CA LEU A 23 -35.34 24.74 -29.83
C LEU A 23 -35.53 24.52 -31.34
N GLY A 24 -35.44 23.25 -31.75
CA GLY A 24 -35.87 22.74 -33.06
C GLY A 24 -34.67 22.27 -33.89
N GLN A 25 -34.73 21.18 -34.63
CA GLN A 25 -35.81 20.28 -35.00
C GLN A 25 -35.17 19.00 -35.56
N ASN A 26 -35.92 17.91 -35.49
CA ASN A 26 -35.65 16.62 -36.09
C ASN A 26 -35.22 16.74 -37.56
N ARG A 27 -34.22 15.94 -37.96
CA ARG A 27 -34.08 15.49 -39.34
C ARG A 27 -33.89 13.99 -39.35
N ASP A 28 -34.90 13.34 -39.90
CA ASP A 28 -34.90 11.99 -40.43
C ASP A 28 -33.75 11.86 -41.45
N TYR A 29 -32.99 10.77 -41.34
CA TYR A 29 -32.07 10.34 -42.39
C TYR A 29 -32.53 8.95 -42.83
N ASP A 30 -33.26 8.96 -43.94
CA ASP A 30 -33.75 7.80 -44.69
C ASP A 30 -32.62 7.25 -45.56
N GLY A 31 -32.65 5.93 -45.76
CA GLY A 31 -31.61 5.16 -46.41
C GLY A 31 -31.54 5.36 -47.92
N SER A 32 -30.38 5.06 -48.47
CA SER A 32 -30.26 4.49 -49.81
C SER A 32 -29.09 3.53 -49.83
N GLU A 33 -29.43 2.30 -50.22
CA GLU A 33 -28.55 1.22 -50.59
C GLU A 33 -27.86 1.60 -51.92
N GLU A 34 -26.54 1.45 -51.99
CA GLU A 34 -25.86 1.24 -53.27
C GLU A 34 -24.89 0.06 -53.08
N GLU A 35 -25.28 -1.07 -53.66
CA GLU A 35 -24.39 -2.17 -54.02
C GLU A 35 -23.47 -1.69 -55.15
N GLU A 36 -22.16 -1.82 -54.99
CA GLU A 36 -21.27 -1.91 -56.14
C GLU A 36 -20.16 -2.95 -55.88
N THR A 37 -20.24 -4.02 -56.68
CA THR A 37 -19.24 -5.06 -56.86
C THR A 37 -18.21 -4.61 -57.91
N THR A 38 -16.91 -4.67 -57.60
CA THR A 38 -15.80 -4.88 -58.56
C THR A 38 -14.61 -5.42 -57.76
N SER A 39 -14.28 -6.71 -57.90
CA SER A 39 -13.30 -7.30 -58.84
C SER A 39 -11.85 -6.98 -58.48
N ASP A 40 -11.17 -8.02 -57.99
CA ASP A 40 -9.79 -8.44 -58.22
C ASP A 40 -8.83 -7.43 -58.84
N ASP A 41 -7.74 -7.13 -58.12
CA ASP A 41 -6.41 -7.20 -58.72
C ASP A 41 -5.33 -7.42 -57.64
N ASP A 42 -4.53 -8.43 -57.93
CA ASP A 42 -3.31 -8.85 -57.25
C ASP A 42 -2.24 -7.75 -57.27
N GLN A 43 -1.44 -7.62 -56.20
CA GLN A 43 0.02 -7.77 -56.23
C GLN A 43 0.72 -7.35 -54.93
N GLU A 44 1.58 -8.27 -54.49
CA GLU A 44 2.93 -8.07 -53.92
C GLU A 44 3.14 -7.19 -52.68
N HIS A 45 3.41 -7.86 -51.54
CA HIS A 45 4.75 -7.95 -50.94
C HIS A 45 4.62 -8.35 -49.46
N VAL A 46 4.84 -9.63 -49.16
CA VAL A 46 5.14 -10.06 -47.78
C VAL A 46 6.63 -10.26 -47.69
N ILE A 47 7.27 -9.31 -47.01
CA ILE A 47 8.65 -9.42 -46.52
C ILE A 47 8.60 -10.35 -45.31
N ASP A 48 9.37 -11.44 -45.42
CA ASP A 48 9.72 -12.32 -44.31
C ASP A 48 10.49 -11.56 -43.22
N ASP A 49 10.46 -12.16 -42.02
CA ASP A 49 11.46 -12.01 -40.96
C ASP A 49 11.15 -10.98 -39.86
N TYR A 50 10.39 -11.43 -38.86
CA TYR A 50 10.62 -11.02 -37.48
C TYR A 50 10.65 -12.26 -36.59
N GLY A 51 11.88 -12.56 -36.14
CA GLY A 51 12.30 -13.67 -35.31
C GLY A 51 11.41 -14.01 -34.12
N SER A 52 11.24 -15.32 -33.95
CA SER A 52 10.85 -15.93 -32.68
C SER A 52 11.89 -15.58 -31.62
N LEU A 53 11.45 -14.88 -30.57
CA LEU A 53 12.14 -14.92 -29.29
C LEU A 53 11.46 -16.02 -28.49
N ASP A 54 12.17 -17.12 -28.36
CA ASP A 54 11.93 -18.16 -27.39
C ASP A 54 12.06 -17.54 -26.00
N ASP A 55 10.92 -17.38 -25.32
CA ASP A 55 10.88 -17.09 -23.89
C ASP A 55 11.07 -18.41 -23.13
N ASP A 56 12.31 -18.62 -22.68
CA ASP A 56 12.70 -19.67 -21.75
C ASP A 56 11.88 -19.58 -20.43
N ASP A 57 11.16 -20.66 -20.15
CA ASP A 57 10.94 -21.30 -18.84
C ASP A 57 10.92 -20.41 -17.58
N ASP A 58 9.77 -19.79 -17.31
CA ASP A 58 9.39 -19.38 -15.96
C ASP A 58 8.41 -20.44 -15.40
N PRO A 59 8.80 -21.28 -14.41
CA PRO A 59 7.92 -22.30 -13.88
C PRO A 59 6.81 -21.66 -13.05
N PHE A 60 5.69 -21.41 -13.73
CA PHE A 60 4.38 -21.18 -13.14
C PHE A 60 4.02 -22.35 -12.21
N ILE A 61 3.86 -22.06 -10.92
CA ILE A 61 3.10 -22.91 -10.00
C ILE A 61 1.68 -22.36 -9.96
N ASP A 62 0.78 -23.09 -10.61
CA ASP A 62 -0.66 -22.87 -10.55
C ASP A 62 -1.21 -23.05 -9.13
N GLY A 63 -1.82 -21.99 -8.60
CA GLY A 63 -3.28 -21.88 -8.66
C GLY A 63 -4.19 -22.90 -7.95
N GLU A 64 -3.72 -23.92 -7.21
CA GLU A 64 -4.66 -24.89 -6.56
C GLU A 64 -4.28 -25.40 -5.14
N ILE A 65 -3.52 -24.64 -4.33
CA ILE A 65 -3.05 -25.14 -3.00
C ILE A 65 -3.79 -24.55 -1.78
N ILE A 66 -4.87 -23.79 -1.95
CA ILE A 66 -5.59 -23.20 -0.82
C ILE A 66 -6.87 -23.98 -0.42
N HIS A 67 -7.44 -24.81 -1.31
CA HIS A 67 -8.67 -25.56 -1.00
C HIS A 67 -8.43 -27.04 -0.58
N ALA A 68 -7.28 -27.63 -0.88
CA ALA A 68 -6.96 -29.02 -0.53
C ALA A 68 -6.45 -29.22 0.91
N ASN A 69 -5.82 -28.18 1.51
CA ASN A 69 -5.21 -28.28 2.84
C ASN A 69 -6.20 -28.27 4.02
N LEU A 70 -7.47 -27.90 3.79
CA LEU A 70 -8.50 -27.91 4.83
C LEU A 70 -9.24 -29.25 4.94
N MET A 71 -9.27 -30.06 3.86
CA MET A 71 -9.99 -31.35 3.84
C MET A 71 -9.07 -32.57 4.08
N TYR A 72 -7.76 -32.46 3.91
CA TYR A 72 -6.83 -33.58 4.19
C TYR A 72 -6.57 -33.78 5.71
N LYS A 73 -6.93 -32.80 6.55
CA LYS A 73 -6.75 -32.85 8.01
C LYS A 73 -7.65 -33.83 8.77
N GLN A 74 -8.64 -34.44 8.11
CA GLN A 74 -9.57 -35.39 8.76
C GLN A 74 -9.35 -36.86 8.37
N ARG A 75 -8.44 -37.21 7.46
CA ARG A 75 -8.34 -38.60 6.94
C ARG A 75 -7.04 -39.37 7.15
N THR A 76 -6.02 -38.79 7.78
CA THR A 76 -4.72 -39.48 8.00
C THR A 76 -4.29 -39.59 9.46
N MET A 77 -5.25 -39.62 10.40
CA MET A 77 -4.98 -39.95 11.81
C MET A 77 -4.83 -41.47 12.09
N PHE A 78 -4.77 -42.33 11.05
CA PHE A 78 -4.44 -43.73 11.24
C PHE A 78 -3.39 -44.19 10.23
N LYS A 79 -2.34 -44.82 10.78
CA LYS A 79 -1.18 -45.46 10.16
C LYS A 79 -0.06 -44.50 9.76
N TYR A 80 1.00 -44.47 10.57
CA TYR A 80 2.28 -45.06 10.17
C TYR A 80 3.19 -45.21 11.40
N LYS A 81 3.49 -46.46 11.74
CA LYS A 81 4.53 -46.90 12.66
C LYS A 81 5.52 -47.67 11.77
N GLU A 82 6.82 -47.44 12.01
CA GLU A 82 7.99 -48.11 11.40
C GLU A 82 8.26 -47.78 9.92
N VAL A 83 9.39 -47.13 9.64
CA VAL A 83 10.62 -47.76 9.12
C VAL A 83 11.76 -46.73 9.25
N VAL A 84 12.74 -47.02 10.11
CA VAL A 84 14.08 -46.43 10.04
C VAL A 84 14.98 -47.54 9.53
N ASN A 85 15.65 -47.32 8.39
CA ASN A 85 17.05 -47.71 8.18
C ASN A 85 17.55 -47.33 6.78
N GLY A 86 18.66 -46.57 6.76
CA GLY A 86 19.77 -46.71 5.81
C GLY A 86 19.64 -46.11 4.40
N ALA A 87 20.29 -44.97 4.16
CA ALA A 87 21.12 -44.73 2.97
C ALA A 87 21.86 -43.38 3.08
N GLY A 88 23.07 -43.32 2.52
CA GLY A 88 24.06 -42.27 2.72
C GLY A 88 23.69 -40.88 2.20
N VAL A 89 24.22 -39.87 2.90
CA VAL A 89 24.05 -38.45 2.59
C VAL A 89 25.26 -37.96 1.79
N THR A 90 25.01 -37.50 0.57
CA THR A 90 25.99 -36.89 -0.35
C THR A 90 26.48 -35.52 0.15
N GLY A 91 27.75 -35.19 -0.12
CA GLY A 91 28.47 -34.02 0.41
C GLY A 91 27.85 -32.63 0.21
N GLN A 92 26.89 -32.46 -0.69
CA GLN A 92 26.13 -31.20 -0.83
C GLN A 92 25.21 -30.90 0.36
N GLN A 93 24.72 -31.93 1.07
CA GLN A 93 23.88 -31.72 2.26
C GLN A 93 24.70 -31.34 3.51
N SER A 94 25.99 -31.72 3.57
CA SER A 94 26.89 -31.28 4.64
C SER A 94 27.15 -29.78 4.57
N ALA A 95 27.43 -29.22 3.39
CA ALA A 95 27.68 -27.79 3.25
C ALA A 95 26.46 -26.91 3.59
N VAL A 96 25.23 -27.37 3.27
CA VAL A 96 23.99 -26.68 3.64
C VAL A 96 23.74 -26.78 5.15
N ARG A 97 24.00 -27.96 5.74
CA ARG A 97 23.87 -28.18 7.18
C ARG A 97 24.88 -27.35 7.98
N ASP A 98 26.12 -27.26 7.53
CA ASP A 98 27.18 -26.50 8.19
C ASP A 98 26.92 -24.98 8.08
N ARG A 99 26.36 -24.53 6.96
CA ARG A 99 25.90 -23.14 6.78
C ARG A 99 24.69 -22.81 7.67
N MET A 100 23.75 -23.72 7.84
CA MET A 100 22.63 -23.56 8.78
C MET A 100 23.11 -23.54 10.24
N ILE A 101 24.06 -24.42 10.61
CA ILE A 101 24.66 -24.46 11.95
C ILE A 101 25.41 -23.15 12.24
N LEU A 102 26.19 -22.63 11.30
CA LEU A 102 26.89 -21.35 11.44
C LEU A 102 25.94 -20.14 11.53
N GLN A 103 24.86 -20.12 10.74
CA GLN A 103 23.84 -19.07 10.85
C GLN A 103 23.06 -19.16 12.17
N GLN A 104 22.84 -20.36 12.70
CA GLN A 104 22.17 -20.60 13.97
C GLN A 104 23.07 -20.23 15.16
N ASP A 105 24.36 -20.56 15.11
CA ASP A 105 25.35 -20.16 16.13
C ASP A 105 25.56 -18.63 16.15
N LEU A 106 25.61 -17.98 14.98
CA LEU A 106 25.69 -16.52 14.90
C LEU A 106 24.43 -15.84 15.49
N ARG A 107 23.24 -16.37 15.20
CA ARG A 107 21.98 -15.89 15.79
C ARG A 107 21.92 -16.08 17.31
N LEU A 108 22.38 -17.23 17.81
CA LEU A 108 22.44 -17.51 19.24
C LEU A 108 23.44 -16.60 19.96
N ARG A 109 24.60 -16.32 19.36
CA ARG A 109 25.59 -15.38 19.91
C ARG A 109 25.07 -13.95 19.94
N ILE A 110 24.40 -13.49 18.89
CA ILE A 110 23.75 -12.17 18.84
C ILE A 110 22.65 -12.07 19.90
N SER A 111 21.79 -13.09 20.03
CA SER A 111 20.74 -13.15 21.05
C SER A 111 21.30 -13.10 22.47
N LYS A 112 22.44 -13.76 22.71
CA LYS A 112 23.10 -13.81 24.03
C LYS A 112 23.83 -12.52 24.38
N VAL A 113 24.45 -11.85 23.39
CA VAL A 113 25.08 -10.53 23.55
C VAL A 113 24.03 -9.44 23.82
N LEU A 114 22.83 -9.58 23.26
CA LEU A 114 21.72 -8.64 23.42
C LEU A 114 20.80 -8.95 24.63
N GLY A 115 21.12 -9.98 25.43
CA GLY A 115 20.35 -10.33 26.63
C GLY A 115 18.93 -10.85 26.36
N LEU A 116 18.65 -11.34 25.14
CA LEU A 116 17.33 -11.82 24.74
C LEU A 116 17.14 -13.27 25.23
N GLY A 117 16.49 -13.42 26.38
CA GLY A 117 16.30 -14.68 27.10
C GLY A 117 15.00 -15.44 26.79
N CYS A 118 14.44 -15.34 25.58
CA CYS A 118 13.25 -16.10 25.20
C CYS A 118 13.41 -16.76 23.84
N ILE A 119 13.85 -18.02 23.84
CA ILE A 119 13.66 -18.95 22.73
C ILE A 119 12.76 -20.05 23.29
N GLY A 120 11.49 -20.07 22.88
CA GLY A 120 10.58 -21.16 23.23
C GLY A 120 11.10 -22.51 22.69
N PRO A 121 10.65 -23.65 23.23
CA PRO A 121 11.19 -24.95 22.85
C PRO A 121 11.00 -25.23 21.35
N SER A 122 12.08 -25.57 20.67
CA SER A 122 12.08 -25.91 19.24
C SER A 122 11.17 -27.13 19.00
N ARG A 123 10.27 -27.04 18.02
CA ARG A 123 9.55 -28.21 17.49
C ARG A 123 10.01 -28.50 16.07
N VAL A 124 10.30 -29.77 15.80
CA VAL A 124 10.61 -30.25 14.45
C VAL A 124 9.30 -30.67 13.79
N ILE A 125 8.89 -29.95 12.76
CA ILE A 125 7.75 -30.31 11.91
C ILE A 125 8.28 -30.41 10.48
N GLN A 126 8.10 -31.57 9.83
CA GLN A 126 8.51 -31.80 8.44
C GLN A 126 10.00 -31.47 8.17
N MET A 127 10.91 -31.90 9.05
CA MET A 127 12.36 -31.64 8.95
C MET A 127 12.80 -30.17 8.92
N MET A 128 11.89 -29.25 9.23
CA MET A 128 12.19 -27.85 9.51
C MET A 128 12.07 -27.60 11.02
N THR A 129 13.13 -27.09 11.63
CA THR A 129 13.08 -26.51 12.97
C THR A 129 12.41 -25.14 12.86
N SER A 130 11.15 -25.04 13.30
CA SER A 130 10.50 -23.74 13.50
C SER A 130 10.46 -23.44 14.99
N GLU A 131 11.16 -22.40 15.40
CA GLU A 131 11.03 -21.83 16.75
C GLU A 131 9.95 -20.75 16.70
N PHE A 132 8.86 -21.00 17.42
CA PHE A 132 7.83 -19.99 17.64
C PHE A 132 8.03 -19.36 19.01
N CYS A 133 8.06 -18.04 19.06
CA CYS A 133 7.75 -17.33 20.29
C CYS A 133 6.30 -17.69 20.68
N PRO A 134 6.02 -18.22 21.88
CA PRO A 134 4.66 -18.55 22.30
C PRO A 134 3.70 -17.35 22.26
N ASN A 135 4.23 -16.12 22.16
CA ASN A 135 3.48 -14.87 22.07
C ASN A 135 3.38 -14.27 20.66
N ASN A 136 3.84 -14.95 19.60
CA ASN A 136 3.73 -14.47 18.20
C ASN A 136 4.34 -13.07 17.95
N ILE A 137 5.31 -12.63 18.76
CA ILE A 137 5.97 -11.34 18.55
C ILE A 137 6.97 -11.51 17.40
N LEU A 138 6.63 -10.97 16.24
CA LEU A 138 7.52 -10.91 15.09
C LEU A 138 8.48 -9.73 15.30
N PHE A 139 9.67 -10.01 15.82
CA PHE A 139 10.74 -9.03 15.89
C PHE A 139 11.26 -8.75 14.48
N THR A 140 10.88 -7.63 13.89
CA THR A 140 11.54 -7.09 12.70
C THR A 140 12.83 -6.36 13.12
N GLU A 141 13.81 -6.26 12.22
CA GLU A 141 15.07 -5.51 12.47
C GLU A 141 14.82 -4.06 12.93
N ASP A 142 13.65 -3.49 12.64
CA ASP A 142 13.20 -2.17 13.10
C ASP A 142 12.90 -2.08 14.62
N ASN A 143 12.88 -3.20 15.37
CA ASN A 143 12.47 -3.26 16.78
C ASN A 143 13.61 -3.02 17.79
N VAL A 144 14.84 -2.73 17.35
CA VAL A 144 15.98 -2.46 18.25
C VAL A 144 15.73 -1.22 19.12
N VAL A 145 14.93 -0.27 18.65
CA VAL A 145 14.57 0.97 19.38
C VAL A 145 13.75 0.71 20.66
N MET A 146 13.24 -0.52 20.83
CA MET A 146 12.29 -0.89 21.89
C MET A 146 12.93 -1.69 23.02
N ALA A 147 14.24 -1.92 23.03
CA ALA A 147 14.88 -2.65 24.11
C ALA A 147 14.82 -1.87 25.43
N LYS A 148 14.43 -2.56 26.51
CA LYS A 148 14.46 -2.05 27.88
C LYS A 148 15.87 -1.59 28.25
N ALA A 149 16.02 -0.36 28.74
CA ALA A 149 17.32 0.08 29.27
C ALA A 149 17.69 -0.71 30.54
N PRO A 150 18.99 -0.93 30.83
CA PRO A 150 19.40 -1.61 32.06
C PRO A 150 18.77 -0.95 33.30
N GLY A 151 18.06 -1.75 34.10
CA GLY A 151 17.39 -1.27 35.33
C GLY A 151 16.01 -0.62 35.13
N GLN A 152 15.54 -0.43 33.90
CA GLN A 152 14.22 0.18 33.66
C GLN A 152 13.09 -0.79 34.02
N ILE A 153 12.36 -0.58 35.11
CA ILE A 153 11.24 -1.45 35.51
C ILE A 153 9.87 -0.97 34.99
N GLU A 154 9.72 0.33 34.77
CA GLU A 154 8.49 1.00 34.34
C GLU A 154 8.51 1.36 32.85
N CYS A 155 7.32 1.53 32.28
CA CYS A 155 7.13 1.94 30.90
C CYS A 155 7.86 3.27 30.59
N ARG A 156 8.55 3.33 29.46
CA ARG A 156 9.23 4.55 28.97
C ARG A 156 8.25 5.67 28.62
N LYS A 157 6.96 5.36 28.43
CA LYS A 157 5.96 6.36 28.08
C LYS A 157 5.76 7.30 29.28
N SER A 158 5.97 8.59 29.06
CA SER A 158 5.82 9.61 30.11
C SER A 158 4.46 9.50 30.81
N GLY A 159 4.49 9.40 32.14
CA GLY A 159 3.30 9.25 32.98
C GLY A 159 2.71 7.84 33.03
N CYS A 160 3.37 6.83 32.49
CA CYS A 160 2.95 5.44 32.60
C CYS A 160 3.79 4.70 33.64
N GLU A 161 3.14 4.27 34.72
CA GLU A 161 3.75 3.51 35.83
C GLU A 161 3.63 1.99 35.62
N ASP A 162 3.05 1.56 34.50
CA ASP A 162 2.90 0.13 34.21
C ASP A 162 4.27 -0.52 34.00
N PRO A 163 4.46 -1.78 34.43
CA PRO A 163 5.72 -2.48 34.26
C PRO A 163 6.06 -2.70 32.78
N THR A 164 7.35 -2.66 32.48
CA THR A 164 7.90 -3.08 31.17
C THR A 164 7.44 -4.49 30.78
N TRP A 165 7.10 -4.70 29.52
CA TRP A 165 6.60 -5.96 28.98
C TRP A 165 7.68 -6.70 28.20
N GLU A 166 7.99 -7.93 28.62
CA GLU A 166 8.81 -8.91 27.88
C GLU A 166 10.14 -8.37 27.30
N GLY A 167 10.89 -7.62 28.11
CA GLY A 167 12.19 -7.07 27.71
C GLY A 167 12.11 -5.82 26.84
N THR A 168 10.90 -5.31 26.59
CA THR A 168 10.69 -4.05 25.89
C THR A 168 10.71 -2.87 26.86
N ALA A 169 11.02 -1.68 26.35
CA ALA A 169 10.97 -0.44 27.11
C ALA A 169 9.53 0.05 27.35
N LEU A 170 8.48 -0.65 26.90
CA LEU A 170 7.08 -0.26 27.02
C LEU A 170 6.28 -1.31 27.82
N CYS A 171 5.15 -0.94 28.42
CA CYS A 171 4.20 -1.92 28.97
C CYS A 171 3.39 -2.58 27.84
N GLU A 172 2.65 -3.65 28.12
CA GLU A 172 1.88 -4.41 27.10
C GLU A 172 0.91 -3.50 26.34
N THR A 173 0.14 -2.68 27.06
CA THR A 173 -0.82 -1.73 26.48
C THR A 173 -0.13 -0.75 25.53
N HIS A 174 0.99 -0.17 25.95
CA HIS A 174 1.73 0.77 25.13
C HIS A 174 2.45 0.09 23.98
N PHE A 175 3.01 -1.10 24.17
CA PHE A 175 3.66 -1.90 23.11
C PHE A 175 2.66 -2.28 22.01
N MET A 176 1.51 -2.84 22.39
CA MET A 176 0.49 -3.29 21.44
C MET A 176 -0.18 -2.11 20.72
N GLY A 177 -0.18 -0.93 21.34
CA GLY A 177 -0.61 0.32 20.73
C GLY A 177 0.50 1.09 20.02
N TRP A 178 1.76 0.66 20.13
CA TRP A 178 2.92 1.38 19.64
C TRP A 178 3.03 1.25 18.14
N ILE A 179 3.20 2.38 17.49
CA ILE A 179 3.47 2.48 16.07
C ILE A 179 4.66 3.42 16.01
N PRO A 180 5.86 2.93 15.64
CA PRO A 180 7.06 3.76 15.64
C PRO A 180 6.78 5.02 14.82
N SER A 181 6.64 6.14 15.53
CA SER A 181 6.40 7.41 14.89
C SER A 181 7.72 8.09 14.60
N ILE A 182 7.66 9.09 13.73
CA ILE A 182 8.80 9.94 13.44
C ILE A 182 9.34 10.65 14.70
N GLU A 183 8.50 10.84 15.72
CA GLU A 183 8.91 11.46 16.98
C GLU A 183 9.77 10.51 17.81
N ASP A 184 9.53 9.19 17.72
CA ASP A 184 10.26 8.18 18.48
C ASP A 184 11.69 7.95 17.97
N LEU A 185 11.93 8.21 16.67
CA LEU A 185 13.26 8.10 16.07
C LEU A 185 14.23 9.18 16.60
N GLY A 186 13.72 10.30 17.11
CA GLY A 186 14.53 11.44 17.50
C GLY A 186 15.00 12.30 16.30
N PRO A 187 15.50 13.52 16.56
CA PRO A 187 15.87 14.48 15.51
C PRO A 187 17.03 13.98 14.63
N ASP A 188 18.03 13.30 15.21
CA ASP A 188 19.24 12.87 14.51
C ASP A 188 18.97 11.72 13.54
N ALA A 189 18.16 10.74 13.95
CA ALA A 189 17.72 9.66 13.07
C ALA A 189 16.91 10.20 11.88
N MET A 190 16.02 11.15 12.11
CA MET A 190 15.25 11.78 11.03
C MET A 190 16.13 12.60 10.08
N LEU A 191 17.12 13.33 10.61
CA LEU A 191 18.13 14.00 9.79
C LEU A 191 18.92 13.00 8.94
N THR A 192 19.28 11.86 9.53
CA THR A 192 19.98 10.75 8.84
C THR A 192 19.13 10.19 7.71
N LEU A 193 17.84 9.87 7.95
CA LEU A 193 16.91 9.40 6.93
C LEU A 193 16.75 10.38 5.78
N LYS A 194 16.59 11.67 6.08
CA LYS A 194 16.51 12.72 5.07
C LYS A 194 17.79 12.83 4.26
N THR A 195 18.95 12.75 4.91
CA THR A 195 20.26 12.82 4.25
C THR A 195 20.47 11.65 3.30
N GLN A 196 20.19 10.43 3.77
CA GLN A 196 20.28 9.21 2.97
C GLN A 196 19.28 9.22 1.80
N PHE A 197 18.03 9.59 2.05
CA PHE A 197 17.04 9.70 0.99
C PHE A 197 17.45 10.76 -0.05
N ARG A 198 17.92 11.93 0.39
CA ARG A 198 18.44 12.98 -0.49
C ARG A 198 19.58 12.46 -1.36
N ALA A 199 20.54 11.75 -0.79
CA ALA A 199 21.62 11.11 -1.55
C ALA A 199 21.07 10.13 -2.59
N ALA A 200 20.07 9.31 -2.22
CA ALA A 200 19.43 8.39 -3.15
C ALA A 200 18.71 9.12 -4.30
N THR A 201 18.09 10.27 -4.05
CA THR A 201 17.42 11.06 -5.11
C THR A 201 18.38 11.66 -6.15
N GLN A 202 19.68 11.74 -5.84
CA GLN A 202 20.71 12.19 -6.79
C GLN A 202 21.10 11.10 -7.80
N GLN A 203 20.73 9.85 -7.54
CA GLN A 203 21.02 8.72 -8.42
C GLN A 203 19.88 8.50 -9.43
N LEU A 204 20.13 7.70 -10.47
CA LEU A 204 19.09 7.29 -11.41
C LEU A 204 18.16 6.26 -10.77
N TRP A 205 16.86 6.55 -10.67
CA TRP A 205 15.84 5.59 -10.25
C TRP A 205 15.33 4.81 -11.46
N ARG A 206 15.03 3.53 -11.26
CA ARG A 206 14.54 2.64 -12.32
C ARG A 206 13.15 2.13 -11.94
N ALA A 207 12.19 2.33 -12.82
CA ALA A 207 10.88 1.72 -12.73
C ALA A 207 10.97 0.27 -13.23
N ARG A 208 10.35 -0.68 -12.53
CA ARG A 208 10.12 -2.03 -13.08
C ARG A 208 9.15 -1.96 -14.28
N PRO A 209 9.09 -2.97 -15.16
CA PRO A 209 8.17 -2.96 -16.31
C PRO A 209 6.71 -2.66 -15.92
N LYS A 210 6.21 -3.28 -14.84
CA LYS A 210 4.86 -3.00 -14.32
C LYS A 210 4.71 -1.54 -13.85
N ALA A 211 5.72 -0.99 -13.19
CA ALA A 211 5.74 0.40 -12.75
C ALA A 211 5.75 1.36 -13.95
N GLN A 212 6.53 1.04 -14.99
CA GLN A 212 6.60 1.82 -16.22
C GLN A 212 5.22 1.94 -16.87
N GLY A 213 4.48 0.83 -17.01
CA GLY A 213 3.11 0.88 -17.54
C GLY A 213 2.14 1.75 -16.71
N VAL A 214 2.34 1.86 -15.40
CA VAL A 214 1.58 2.79 -14.53
C VAL A 214 1.99 4.24 -14.81
N ILE A 215 3.30 4.51 -14.89
CA ILE A 215 3.84 5.84 -15.23
C ILE A 215 3.29 6.30 -16.57
N ASP A 216 3.33 5.45 -17.59
CA ASP A 216 2.86 5.77 -18.94
C ASP A 216 1.36 6.13 -18.93
N ARG A 217 0.54 5.40 -18.17
CA ARG A 217 -0.88 5.72 -18.00
C ARG A 217 -1.12 7.05 -17.27
N ILE A 218 -0.33 7.36 -16.25
CA ILE A 218 -0.40 8.66 -15.56
C ILE A 218 -0.08 9.79 -16.56
N MET A 219 0.99 9.63 -17.32
CA MET A 219 1.44 10.63 -18.31
C MET A 219 0.44 10.78 -19.45
N ALA A 220 -0.15 9.69 -19.95
CA ALA A 220 -1.19 9.73 -20.96
C ALA A 220 -2.46 10.44 -20.45
N GLY A 221 -2.91 10.12 -19.22
CA GLY A 221 -4.09 10.75 -18.62
C GLY A 221 -3.96 12.27 -18.46
N ALA A 222 -2.76 12.77 -18.17
CA ALA A 222 -2.47 14.19 -18.09
C ALA A 222 -2.61 14.92 -19.45
N ARG A 223 -2.37 14.22 -20.56
CA ARG A 223 -2.45 14.80 -21.91
C ARG A 223 -3.88 14.86 -22.45
N PHE A 224 -4.67 13.81 -22.21
CA PHE A 224 -5.97 13.65 -22.86
C PHE A 224 -7.16 14.17 -22.04
N GLY A 225 -6.93 14.69 -20.83
CA GLY A 225 -8.00 15.28 -20.01
C GLY A 225 -9.12 14.28 -19.69
N ASN A 226 -8.78 13.01 -19.51
CA ASN A 226 -9.74 11.92 -19.34
C ASN A 226 -10.80 12.26 -18.28
N SER A 227 -12.07 12.01 -18.60
CA SER A 227 -13.22 12.27 -17.73
C SER A 227 -13.28 11.38 -16.49
N PHE A 228 -12.59 10.23 -16.50
CA PHE A 228 -12.53 9.29 -15.39
C PHE A 228 -11.08 9.01 -14.96
N PRO A 229 -10.81 8.87 -13.65
CA PRO A 229 -9.47 8.59 -13.15
C PRO A 229 -9.05 7.16 -13.55
N SER A 230 -8.09 7.06 -14.48
CA SER A 230 -7.50 5.78 -14.91
C SER A 230 -6.54 5.19 -13.87
N VAL A 231 -6.06 6.02 -12.93
CA VAL A 231 -5.15 5.65 -11.86
C VAL A 231 -5.59 6.33 -10.56
N VAL A 232 -5.77 5.54 -9.50
CA VAL A 232 -6.18 6.01 -8.17
C VAL A 232 -5.31 5.42 -7.08
N CYS A 233 -5.15 6.15 -5.98
CA CYS A 233 -4.51 5.66 -4.77
C CYS A 233 -5.58 5.20 -3.79
N ILE A 234 -5.36 4.06 -3.13
CA ILE A 234 -6.28 3.46 -2.18
C ILE A 234 -5.57 3.15 -0.87
N ASP A 235 -6.27 3.35 0.22
CA ASP A 235 -5.92 2.88 1.55
C ASP A 235 -7.20 2.53 2.34
N LEU A 236 -7.11 1.64 3.31
CA LEU A 236 -8.22 1.20 4.15
C LEU A 236 -7.83 1.19 5.64
N GLU A 237 -8.76 1.61 6.49
CA GLU A 237 -8.77 1.15 7.88
C GLU A 237 -9.63 -0.11 7.95
N ALA A 238 -9.03 -1.26 8.25
CA ALA A 238 -9.72 -2.55 8.22
C ALA A 238 -9.19 -3.53 9.28
N SER A 239 -10.03 -4.50 9.64
CA SER A 239 -9.64 -5.66 10.43
C SER A 239 -9.32 -6.83 9.50
N ILE A 240 -8.04 -7.17 9.42
CA ILE A 240 -7.56 -8.33 8.65
C ILE A 240 -8.28 -9.62 9.10
N ARG A 241 -8.59 -9.73 10.40
CA ARG A 241 -9.13 -10.96 11.00
C ARG A 241 -10.60 -11.19 10.65
N THR A 242 -11.45 -10.17 10.81
CA THR A 242 -12.88 -10.31 10.49
C THR A 242 -13.14 -10.10 9.01
N GLY A 243 -12.25 -9.40 8.31
CA GLY A 243 -12.52 -8.93 6.96
C GLY A 243 -13.32 -7.63 6.92
N ARG A 244 -13.50 -6.99 8.08
CA ARG A 244 -14.31 -5.79 8.21
C ARG A 244 -13.52 -4.58 7.73
N VAL A 245 -14.10 -3.84 6.79
CA VAL A 245 -13.65 -2.50 6.42
C VAL A 245 -14.31 -1.51 7.38
N PHE A 246 -13.57 -0.55 7.93
CA PHE A 246 -14.07 0.52 8.82
C PHE A 246 -14.06 1.90 8.14
N GLN A 247 -13.02 2.18 7.35
CA GLN A 247 -12.87 3.42 6.60
C GLN A 247 -12.29 3.12 5.22
N ILE A 248 -12.76 3.82 4.21
CA ILE A 248 -12.27 3.72 2.83
C ILE A 248 -11.74 5.09 2.41
N GLY A 249 -10.51 5.11 1.90
CA GLY A 249 -9.90 6.30 1.32
C GLY A 249 -9.43 6.02 -0.10
N ILE A 250 -9.97 6.77 -1.06
CA ILE A 250 -9.53 6.74 -2.45
C ILE A 250 -9.36 8.18 -2.94
N CYS A 251 -8.22 8.46 -3.57
CA CYS A 251 -7.97 9.73 -4.24
C CYS A 251 -7.38 9.51 -5.64
N ASP A 252 -7.52 10.50 -6.51
CA ASP A 252 -6.85 10.48 -7.80
C ASP A 252 -5.35 10.78 -7.64
N ILE A 253 -4.59 10.72 -8.74
CA ILE A 253 -3.15 10.98 -8.71
C ILE A 253 -2.77 12.42 -8.30
N ARG A 254 -3.72 13.35 -8.36
CA ARG A 254 -3.51 14.74 -7.91
C ARG A 254 -3.71 14.87 -6.40
N GLY A 255 -4.25 13.84 -5.74
CA GLY A 255 -4.67 13.86 -4.35
C GLY A 255 -6.11 14.38 -4.18
N GLU A 256 -6.85 14.55 -5.27
CA GLU A 256 -8.26 14.93 -5.19
C GLU A 256 -9.07 13.74 -4.71
N ARG A 257 -9.95 13.99 -3.75
CA ARG A 257 -10.76 12.94 -3.13
C ARG A 257 -11.72 12.33 -4.15
N VAL A 258 -11.69 11.00 -4.23
CA VAL A 258 -12.61 10.20 -5.05
C VAL A 258 -13.67 9.55 -4.15
N LEU A 259 -13.24 8.85 -3.09
CA LEU A 259 -14.11 8.24 -2.08
C LEU A 259 -13.48 8.44 -0.70
N ASP A 260 -14.28 8.87 0.26
CA ASP A 260 -13.90 8.96 1.66
C ASP A 260 -15.16 8.74 2.48
N CYS A 261 -15.29 7.56 3.06
CA CYS A 261 -16.42 7.21 3.89
C CYS A 261 -15.99 6.29 5.04
N LEU A 262 -16.68 6.43 6.16
CA LEU A 262 -16.79 5.36 7.16
C LEU A 262 -17.80 4.33 6.67
N THR A 263 -17.60 3.07 7.02
CA THR A 263 -18.57 2.00 6.75
C THR A 263 -19.38 1.70 8.00
N TYR A 264 -20.63 1.31 7.83
CA TYR A 264 -21.41 0.68 8.90
C TYR A 264 -21.79 -0.74 8.51
N LEU A 265 -22.02 -1.55 9.54
CA LEU A 265 -22.33 -2.96 9.39
C LEU A 265 -23.77 -3.15 8.89
N SER A 266 -23.94 -3.99 7.88
CA SER A 266 -25.25 -4.57 7.60
C SER A 266 -25.59 -5.64 8.66
N GLU A 267 -26.87 -6.00 8.79
CA GLU A 267 -27.27 -7.13 9.65
C GLU A 267 -26.54 -8.43 9.28
N LYS A 268 -26.27 -8.63 7.98
CA LYS A 268 -25.54 -9.80 7.47
C LYS A 268 -24.10 -9.84 7.99
N GLU A 269 -23.41 -8.70 7.98
CA GLU A 269 -22.04 -8.61 8.48
C GLU A 269 -21.98 -8.70 10.02
N ILE A 270 -22.98 -8.16 10.73
CA ILE A 270 -23.12 -8.36 12.19
C ILE A 270 -23.24 -9.85 12.51
N ALA A 271 -24.12 -10.57 11.79
CA ALA A 271 -24.29 -12.01 11.99
C ALA A 271 -23.00 -12.78 11.69
N PHE A 272 -22.31 -12.46 10.60
CA PHE A 272 -21.04 -13.12 10.23
C PHE A 272 -19.92 -12.88 11.24
N THR A 273 -19.77 -11.64 11.73
CA THR A 273 -18.73 -11.28 12.69
C THR A 273 -18.99 -11.91 14.06
N SER A 274 -20.25 -11.99 14.47
CA SER A 274 -20.65 -12.59 15.75
C SER A 274 -20.33 -14.08 15.83
N MET A 275 -20.36 -14.82 14.71
CA MET A 275 -20.02 -16.25 14.68
C MET A 275 -18.52 -16.57 14.83
N LYS A 276 -17.63 -15.60 14.60
CA LYS A 276 -16.16 -15.81 14.59
C LYS A 276 -15.44 -15.22 15.80
N GLN A 277 -16.18 -14.71 16.78
CA GLN A 277 -15.63 -13.93 17.88
C GLN A 277 -15.43 -14.76 19.15
N ASP A 278 -14.23 -14.60 19.70
CA ASP A 278 -13.74 -15.17 20.97
C ASP A 278 -13.63 -13.98 21.95
N GLN A 279 -14.00 -14.10 23.22
CA GLN A 279 -14.25 -12.93 24.10
C GLN A 279 -13.03 -12.00 24.30
N ASN A 280 -11.81 -12.54 24.45
CA ASN A 280 -10.59 -11.73 24.58
C ASN A 280 -10.24 -10.92 23.32
N ARG A 281 -10.90 -11.21 22.19
CA ARG A 281 -10.58 -10.63 20.89
C ARG A 281 -11.35 -9.36 20.55
N TRP A 282 -12.30 -8.98 21.41
CA TRP A 282 -13.10 -7.75 21.25
C TRP A 282 -12.25 -6.48 21.40
N ASN A 283 -11.19 -6.53 22.21
CA ASN A 283 -10.44 -5.33 22.58
C ASN A 283 -9.68 -4.71 21.40
N ILE A 284 -8.98 -5.51 20.58
CA ILE A 284 -8.16 -4.98 19.47
C ILE A 284 -9.05 -4.41 18.35
N GLU A 285 -10.11 -5.14 17.96
CA GLU A 285 -11.03 -4.67 16.92
C GLU A 285 -11.77 -3.41 17.35
N ALA A 286 -12.25 -3.35 18.59
CA ALA A 286 -12.88 -2.16 19.14
C ALA A 286 -11.91 -0.96 19.17
N ILE A 287 -10.61 -1.18 19.41
CA ILE A 287 -9.61 -0.12 19.36
C ILE A 287 -9.42 0.40 17.94
N VAL A 288 -9.23 -0.49 16.95
CA VAL A 288 -9.05 -0.07 15.54
C VAL A 288 -10.31 0.65 15.04
N GLU A 289 -11.49 0.09 15.32
CA GLU A 289 -12.76 0.71 14.99
C GLU A 289 -12.92 2.08 15.65
N ARG A 290 -12.61 2.19 16.95
CA ARG A 290 -12.68 3.46 17.67
C ARG A 290 -11.73 4.49 17.05
N LYS A 291 -10.49 4.09 16.73
CA LYS A 291 -9.51 4.96 16.07
C LYS A 291 -10.02 5.45 14.71
N ALA A 292 -10.59 4.56 13.89
CA ALA A 292 -11.18 4.92 12.61
C ALA A 292 -12.38 5.86 12.77
N ARG A 293 -13.28 5.59 13.73
CA ARG A 293 -14.47 6.42 13.99
C ARG A 293 -14.17 7.80 14.54
N LEU A 294 -13.05 7.97 15.26
CA LEU A 294 -12.60 9.27 15.76
C LEU A 294 -12.13 10.20 14.63
N ARG A 295 -11.95 9.67 13.42
CA ARG A 295 -11.47 10.41 12.26
C ARG A 295 -12.66 10.70 11.35
N PRO A 296 -13.15 11.96 11.32
CA PRO A 296 -14.33 12.29 10.55
C PRO A 296 -14.05 12.06 9.07
N SER A 297 -14.98 11.39 8.40
CA SER A 297 -14.94 11.22 6.97
C SER A 297 -15.79 12.27 6.28
N SER A 298 -15.28 12.83 5.21
CA SER A 298 -15.92 13.96 4.52
C SER A 298 -17.19 13.61 3.76
N GLN A 299 -17.45 12.32 3.50
CA GLN A 299 -18.71 11.86 2.91
C GLN A 299 -19.55 11.05 3.91
N GLY A 300 -19.21 11.13 5.20
CA GLY A 300 -19.98 10.51 6.28
C GLY A 300 -19.87 8.99 6.31
N LYS A 301 -20.99 8.33 6.60
CA LYS A 301 -21.10 6.87 6.71
C LYS A 301 -21.84 6.31 5.50
N MET A 302 -21.40 5.15 5.01
CA MET A 302 -22.03 4.45 3.88
C MET A 302 -22.16 2.95 4.16
N SER A 303 -23.25 2.36 3.66
CA SER A 303 -23.42 0.91 3.54
C SER A 303 -22.57 0.35 2.40
N ALA A 304 -22.40 -0.97 2.38
CA ALA A 304 -21.77 -1.65 1.25
C ALA A 304 -22.47 -1.37 -0.08
N ALA A 305 -23.80 -1.25 -0.10
CA ALA A 305 -24.58 -0.94 -1.29
C ALA A 305 -24.31 0.48 -1.81
N GLU A 306 -24.27 1.47 -0.93
CA GLU A 306 -23.93 2.85 -1.28
C GLU A 306 -22.49 2.97 -1.78
N VAL A 307 -21.54 2.32 -1.11
CA VAL A 307 -20.15 2.23 -1.57
C VAL A 307 -20.08 1.60 -2.96
N ALA A 308 -20.75 0.47 -3.17
CA ALA A 308 -20.76 -0.23 -4.46
C ALA A 308 -21.32 0.63 -5.59
N ASN A 309 -22.47 1.29 -5.36
CA ASN A 309 -23.10 2.16 -6.35
C ASN A 309 -22.20 3.34 -6.69
N LYS A 310 -21.58 3.95 -5.67
CA LYS A 310 -20.66 5.06 -5.87
C LYS A 310 -19.41 4.65 -6.64
N LEU A 311 -18.82 3.50 -6.32
CA LEU A 311 -17.67 2.96 -7.06
C LEU A 311 -18.01 2.67 -8.52
N ARG A 312 -19.20 2.12 -8.82
CA ARG A 312 -19.65 1.91 -10.22
C ARG A 312 -19.81 3.21 -10.99
N ALA A 313 -20.36 4.24 -10.34
CA ALA A 313 -20.52 5.56 -10.95
C ALA A 313 -19.17 6.23 -11.24
N ILE A 314 -18.20 6.09 -10.34
CA ILE A 314 -16.85 6.67 -10.49
C ILE A 314 -16.02 5.87 -11.49
N PHE A 315 -16.13 4.54 -11.46
CA PHE A 315 -15.35 3.60 -12.25
C PHE A 315 -16.26 2.73 -13.13
N PRO A 316 -16.86 3.29 -14.20
CA PRO A 316 -17.73 2.51 -15.10
C PRO A 316 -16.99 1.36 -15.80
N TYR A 317 -15.66 1.46 -15.90
CA TYR A 317 -14.78 0.44 -16.48
C TYR A 317 -13.70 0.00 -15.47
N PRO A 318 -14.06 -0.77 -14.42
CA PRO A 318 -13.14 -1.07 -13.32
C PRO A 318 -11.85 -1.76 -13.79
N LYS A 319 -11.93 -2.61 -14.84
CA LYS A 319 -10.76 -3.27 -15.45
C LYS A 319 -9.76 -2.31 -16.12
N LYS A 320 -10.18 -1.09 -16.46
CA LYS A 320 -9.31 -0.05 -17.03
C LYS A 320 -8.65 0.82 -15.95
N THR A 321 -9.13 0.76 -14.72
CA THR A 321 -8.59 1.51 -13.58
C THR A 321 -7.43 0.76 -12.93
N ILE A 322 -6.34 1.46 -12.64
CA ILE A 322 -5.24 0.94 -11.81
C ILE A 322 -5.38 1.52 -10.41
N PHE A 323 -5.30 0.64 -9.41
CA PHE A 323 -5.22 1.00 -8.00
C PHE A 323 -3.77 0.94 -7.55
N ILE A 324 -3.32 1.97 -6.85
CA ILE A 324 -2.01 2.03 -6.23
C ILE A 324 -2.19 1.92 -4.71
N SER A 325 -1.43 1.03 -4.07
CA SER A 325 -1.41 0.84 -2.61
C SER A 325 0.03 0.94 -2.07
N TRP A 326 0.15 1.38 -0.82
CA TRP A 326 1.41 1.48 -0.07
C TRP A 326 1.60 0.27 0.87
N ALA A 327 1.71 -0.93 0.30
CA ALA A 327 1.83 -2.17 1.07
C ALA A 327 2.75 -3.20 0.40
N LYS A 328 3.14 -4.26 1.14
CA LYS A 328 3.92 -5.40 0.61
C LYS A 328 3.08 -6.37 -0.22
N TRP A 329 1.76 -6.24 -0.12
CA TRP A 329 0.76 -7.09 -0.75
C TRP A 329 -0.47 -6.26 -1.11
N LYS A 330 -1.34 -6.79 -1.96
CA LYS A 330 -2.48 -6.06 -2.54
C LYS A 330 -3.68 -5.95 -1.58
N PHE A 331 -3.40 -5.84 -0.29
CA PHE A 331 -4.38 -5.95 0.77
C PHE A 331 -5.58 -5.04 0.56
N ASP A 332 -5.37 -3.73 0.36
CA ASP A 332 -6.47 -2.76 0.31
C ASP A 332 -7.50 -3.10 -0.77
N LEU A 333 -7.06 -3.29 -2.02
CA LEU A 333 -7.97 -3.63 -3.12
C LEU A 333 -8.64 -4.99 -2.90
N SER A 334 -7.85 -6.02 -2.55
CA SER A 334 -8.34 -7.38 -2.37
C SER A 334 -9.35 -7.47 -1.22
N HIS A 335 -9.11 -6.73 -0.14
CA HIS A 335 -9.93 -6.72 1.05
C HIS A 335 -11.24 -5.96 0.82
N LEU A 336 -11.19 -4.78 0.20
CA LEU A 336 -12.38 -4.02 -0.16
C LEU A 336 -13.29 -4.83 -1.10
N ARG A 337 -12.70 -5.47 -2.12
CA ARG A 337 -13.43 -6.33 -3.06
C ARG A 337 -14.12 -7.49 -2.35
N LYS A 338 -13.39 -8.25 -1.53
CA LYS A 338 -13.95 -9.39 -0.78
C LYS A 338 -15.04 -8.97 0.19
N TRP A 339 -14.90 -7.82 0.85
CA TRP A 339 -15.94 -7.27 1.72
C TRP A 339 -17.22 -6.95 0.92
N LEU A 340 -17.10 -6.26 -0.22
CA LEU A 340 -18.25 -5.97 -1.09
C LEU A 340 -18.92 -7.25 -1.62
N GLU A 341 -18.15 -8.26 -2.00
CA GLU A 341 -18.67 -9.55 -2.48
C GLU A 341 -19.46 -10.30 -1.39
N ARG A 342 -18.99 -10.30 -0.14
CA ARG A 342 -19.73 -10.88 1.00
C ARG A 342 -21.07 -10.20 1.26
N GLU A 343 -21.13 -8.89 1.01
CA GLU A 343 -22.36 -8.10 1.10
C GLU A 343 -23.27 -8.28 -0.13
N GLY A 344 -22.85 -9.10 -1.11
CA GLY A 344 -23.62 -9.42 -2.31
C GLY A 344 -23.34 -8.48 -3.50
N HIS A 345 -22.32 -7.63 -3.42
CA HIS A 345 -21.95 -6.68 -4.47
C HIS A 345 -20.73 -7.16 -5.27
N TYR A 346 -20.99 -8.02 -6.24
CA TYR A 346 -19.96 -8.60 -7.11
C TYR A 346 -19.54 -7.65 -8.23
N ARG A 347 -18.32 -7.87 -8.75
CA ARG A 347 -17.76 -7.22 -9.94
C ARG A 347 -17.74 -5.68 -9.87
N VAL A 348 -17.68 -5.11 -8.66
CA VAL A 348 -17.57 -3.66 -8.44
C VAL A 348 -16.15 -3.16 -8.70
N LEU A 349 -15.16 -3.92 -8.25
CA LEU A 349 -13.74 -3.59 -8.33
C LEU A 349 -13.03 -4.62 -9.24
N PRO A 350 -11.91 -4.23 -9.88
CA PRO A 350 -11.14 -5.17 -10.69
C PRO A 350 -10.40 -6.19 -9.82
N GLY A 351 -9.76 -7.16 -10.47
CA GLY A 351 -8.90 -8.11 -9.79
C GLY A 351 -7.59 -7.52 -9.30
N ASP A 352 -6.80 -8.36 -8.63
CA ASP A 352 -5.53 -7.99 -8.03
C ASP A 352 -4.48 -7.62 -9.10
N GLU A 353 -4.63 -8.09 -10.33
CA GLU A 353 -3.81 -7.71 -11.49
C GLU A 353 -3.77 -6.19 -11.70
N ASN A 354 -4.89 -5.50 -11.43
CA ASN A 354 -5.06 -4.04 -11.50
C ASN A 354 -4.54 -3.29 -10.26
N CYS A 355 -3.92 -3.97 -9.29
CA CYS A 355 -3.26 -3.34 -8.16
C CYS A 355 -1.75 -3.27 -8.35
N TYR A 356 -1.18 -2.08 -8.12
CA TYR A 356 0.24 -1.80 -8.17
C TYR A 356 0.76 -1.38 -6.77
N LEU A 357 1.88 -1.96 -6.37
CA LEU A 357 2.46 -1.80 -5.03
C LEU A 357 3.68 -0.89 -5.11
N LEU A 358 3.47 0.41 -4.90
CA LEU A 358 4.52 1.41 -5.10
C LEU A 358 5.71 1.22 -4.13
N MET A 359 5.45 0.74 -2.92
CA MET A 359 6.47 0.54 -1.90
C MET A 359 7.56 -0.45 -2.35
N THR A 360 7.22 -1.44 -3.20
CA THR A 360 8.20 -2.40 -3.73
C THR A 360 9.23 -1.73 -4.63
N ASP A 361 8.82 -0.77 -5.47
CA ASP A 361 9.73 -0.05 -6.36
C ASP A 361 10.60 0.95 -5.60
N TYR A 362 10.07 1.57 -4.55
CA TYR A 362 10.88 2.36 -3.62
C TYR A 362 11.94 1.50 -2.92
N ARG A 363 11.53 0.36 -2.36
CA ARG A 363 12.43 -0.59 -1.69
C ARG A 363 13.58 -1.00 -2.62
N GLN A 364 13.25 -1.44 -3.84
CA GLN A 364 14.26 -1.90 -4.78
C GLN A 364 15.27 -0.81 -5.15
N ASN A 365 14.82 0.43 -5.36
CA ASN A 365 15.71 1.53 -5.68
C ASN A 365 16.59 1.92 -4.49
N LEU A 366 16.03 2.00 -3.29
CA LEU A 366 16.79 2.32 -2.08
C LEU A 366 17.83 1.24 -1.77
N ASP A 367 17.43 -0.04 -1.81
CA ASP A 367 18.34 -1.16 -1.57
C ASP A 367 19.49 -1.20 -2.59
N ARG A 368 19.21 -0.86 -3.86
CA ARG A 368 20.23 -0.80 -4.91
C ARG A 368 21.16 0.39 -4.74
N ILE A 369 20.64 1.56 -4.36
CA ILE A 369 21.40 2.81 -4.34
C ILE A 369 22.19 2.96 -3.04
N LEU A 370 21.54 2.71 -1.91
CA LEU A 370 22.13 2.90 -0.59
C LEU A 370 22.72 1.60 -0.06
N GLY A 371 22.17 0.44 -0.45
CA GLY A 371 22.44 -0.86 0.14
C GLY A 371 21.25 -1.36 0.96
N LYS A 372 21.26 -2.64 1.34
CA LYS A 372 20.16 -3.24 2.14
C LYS A 372 20.18 -2.87 3.62
N HIS A 373 21.36 -2.57 4.17
CA HIS A 373 21.59 -2.36 5.61
C HIS A 373 22.11 -0.95 5.86
N THR A 374 21.30 0.06 5.58
CA THR A 374 21.76 1.46 5.48
C THR A 374 21.38 2.33 6.66
N PHE A 375 20.28 2.01 7.33
CA PHE A 375 19.75 2.82 8.41
C PHE A 375 19.95 2.08 9.73
N GLU A 376 20.93 2.51 10.52
CA GLU A 376 21.26 1.88 11.81
C GLU A 376 21.55 0.36 11.71
N GLY A 377 22.11 -0.08 10.57
CA GLY A 377 22.36 -1.50 10.27
C GLY A 377 21.14 -2.27 9.75
N GLY A 378 19.96 -1.65 9.76
CA GLY A 378 18.71 -2.18 9.21
C GLY A 378 18.37 -1.65 7.82
N VAL A 379 17.20 -2.09 7.35
CA VAL A 379 16.63 -1.64 6.07
C VAL A 379 16.15 -0.20 6.16
N PHE A 380 16.23 0.55 5.05
CA PHE A 380 15.67 1.90 5.01
C PHE A 380 14.16 1.88 5.34
N PRO A 381 13.64 2.61 6.35
CA PRO A 381 12.25 2.51 6.77
C PRO A 381 11.30 3.08 5.71
N LEU A 382 10.31 2.28 5.32
CA LEU A 382 9.28 2.65 4.34
C LEU A 382 7.87 2.68 4.92
N SER A 383 7.72 2.63 6.24
CA SER A 383 6.42 2.89 6.86
C SER A 383 5.97 4.30 6.50
N LEU A 384 4.71 4.47 6.09
CA LEU A 384 4.20 5.77 5.64
C LEU A 384 4.40 6.89 6.69
N PRO A 385 4.18 6.65 8.00
CA PRO A 385 4.43 7.65 9.04
C PRO A 385 5.87 8.17 9.11
N ASN A 386 6.87 7.37 8.73
CA ASN A 386 8.29 7.74 8.77
C ASN A 386 8.77 8.22 7.40
N PHE A 387 8.32 7.56 6.34
CA PHE A 387 8.79 7.80 4.98
C PHE A 387 8.22 9.08 4.40
N PHE A 388 6.91 9.33 4.53
CA PHE A 388 6.28 10.53 3.99
C PHE A 388 6.98 11.82 4.47
N PRO A 389 7.14 12.08 5.79
CA PRO A 389 7.85 13.27 6.26
C PRO A 389 9.35 13.31 5.94
N THR A 390 9.98 12.17 5.65
CA THR A 390 11.34 12.12 5.10
C THR A 390 11.38 12.70 3.69
N VAL A 391 10.35 12.42 2.88
CA VAL A 391 10.22 12.91 1.49
C VAL A 391 9.79 14.37 1.43
N VAL A 392 8.81 14.78 2.24
CA VAL A 392 8.15 16.11 2.08
C VAL A 392 8.46 17.12 3.18
N GLY A 393 9.08 16.68 4.28
CA GLY A 393 9.29 17.51 5.46
C GLY A 393 8.20 17.38 6.52
N LYS A 394 8.47 17.93 7.72
CA LYS A 394 7.55 17.84 8.86
C LYS A 394 6.40 18.83 8.76
N ASP A 395 6.59 19.94 8.06
CA ASP A 395 5.63 21.04 7.96
C ASP A 395 4.53 20.80 6.91
N HIS A 396 4.56 19.66 6.20
CA HIS A 396 3.51 19.32 5.25
C HIS A 396 2.20 19.02 5.98
N GLU A 397 1.08 19.55 5.48
CA GLU A 397 -0.27 19.44 6.10
C GLU A 397 -0.82 18.02 6.29
N LEU A 398 -0.15 17.02 5.72
CA LEU A 398 -0.52 15.60 5.80
C LEU A 398 0.40 14.82 6.75
N THR A 399 1.54 15.39 7.15
CA THR A 399 2.46 14.75 8.09
C THR A 399 1.79 14.61 9.46
N GLY A 400 2.00 13.45 10.11
CA GLY A 400 1.44 13.15 11.44
C GLY A 400 -0.06 12.81 11.44
N ARG A 401 -0.72 12.80 10.27
CA ARG A 401 -2.16 12.53 10.15
C ARG A 401 -2.50 11.10 9.69
N ASN A 402 -1.53 10.20 9.73
CA ASN A 402 -1.67 8.79 9.31
C ASN A 402 -2.69 8.02 10.14
N HIS A 403 -3.14 6.86 9.65
CA HIS A 403 -4.29 6.05 10.10
C HIS A 403 -5.66 6.65 9.76
N HIS A 404 -5.69 7.47 8.72
CA HIS A 404 -6.91 8.00 8.15
C HIS A 404 -6.84 7.67 6.68
N ALA A 405 -7.64 6.71 6.24
CA ALA A 405 -7.52 6.11 4.92
C ALA A 405 -7.40 7.16 3.78
N LEU A 406 -8.23 8.21 3.75
CA LEU A 406 -8.09 9.27 2.73
C LEU A 406 -6.76 10.04 2.83
N VAL A 407 -6.29 10.36 4.04
CA VAL A 407 -5.01 11.05 4.24
C VAL A 407 -3.87 10.17 3.75
N ASP A 408 -3.85 8.90 4.13
CA ASP A 408 -2.82 7.94 3.72
C ASP A 408 -2.83 7.73 2.20
N ALA A 409 -4.02 7.65 1.57
CA ALA A 409 -4.16 7.64 0.12
C ALA A 409 -3.63 8.92 -0.54
N LYS A 410 -3.85 10.10 0.04
CA LYS A 410 -3.30 11.37 -0.47
C LYS A 410 -1.78 11.47 -0.34
N GLN A 411 -1.23 11.01 0.78
CA GLN A 411 0.21 10.87 0.96
C GLN A 411 0.80 9.93 -0.09
N LEU A 412 0.12 8.80 -0.36
CA LEU A 412 0.49 7.88 -1.42
C LEU A 412 0.46 8.56 -2.80
N ALA A 413 -0.57 9.32 -3.14
CA ALA A 413 -0.62 10.07 -4.41
C ALA A 413 0.57 11.04 -4.57
N PHE A 414 0.99 11.68 -3.47
CA PHE A 414 2.22 12.48 -3.48
C PHE A 414 3.46 11.62 -3.77
N LEU A 415 3.61 10.48 -3.08
CA LEU A 415 4.73 9.56 -3.31
C LEU A 415 4.74 8.99 -4.73
N VAL A 416 3.58 8.71 -5.34
CA VAL A 416 3.54 8.28 -6.75
C VAL A 416 4.10 9.36 -7.67
N ARG A 417 3.64 10.61 -7.55
CA ARG A 417 4.15 11.73 -8.35
C ARG A 417 5.66 11.93 -8.14
N ARG A 418 6.11 11.79 -6.89
CA ARG A 418 7.53 11.85 -6.55
C ARG A 418 8.31 10.74 -7.25
N PHE A 419 7.81 9.51 -7.22
CA PHE A 419 8.45 8.38 -7.89
C PHE A 419 8.53 8.55 -9.41
N VAL A 420 7.44 9.01 -10.04
CA VAL A 420 7.41 9.36 -11.48
C VAL A 420 8.52 10.36 -11.80
N ALA A 421 8.64 11.43 -11.02
CA ALA A 421 9.69 12.43 -11.21
C ALA A 421 11.10 11.86 -11.02
N LEU A 422 11.30 10.99 -10.03
CA LEU A 422 12.59 10.34 -9.78
C LEU A 422 13.02 9.41 -10.92
N CYS A 423 12.07 8.72 -11.54
CA CYS A 423 12.31 7.84 -12.70
C CYS A 423 12.53 8.62 -14.01
N GLY A 424 12.14 9.90 -14.06
CA GLY A 424 12.39 10.77 -15.20
C GLY A 424 13.89 11.00 -15.48
N ALA A 425 14.19 11.36 -16.73
CA ALA A 425 15.53 11.75 -17.16
C ALA A 425 16.10 12.85 -16.25
N ALA A 426 17.38 12.78 -15.91
CA ALA A 426 18.00 13.69 -14.93
C ALA A 426 17.82 15.17 -15.30
N THR A 427 17.87 15.51 -16.59
CA THR A 427 17.64 16.85 -17.13
C THR A 427 16.20 17.33 -17.04
N ALA A 428 15.24 16.41 -16.92
CA ALA A 428 13.81 16.69 -16.81
C ALA A 428 13.30 16.62 -15.35
N ARG A 429 14.18 16.36 -14.37
CA ARG A 429 13.78 16.33 -12.96
C ARG A 429 13.55 17.75 -12.48
N PRO A 430 12.30 18.11 -12.10
CA PRO A 430 12.08 19.36 -11.42
C PRO A 430 12.91 19.36 -10.12
N ALA A 431 13.41 20.52 -9.71
CA ALA A 431 14.02 20.68 -8.39
C ALA A 431 13.07 20.08 -7.33
N LEU A 432 13.62 19.37 -6.33
CA LEU A 432 12.89 18.70 -5.24
C LEU A 432 11.74 19.59 -4.73
N GLU A 433 12.06 20.87 -4.56
CA GLU A 433 11.24 21.93 -4.01
C GLU A 433 10.09 22.36 -4.95
N SER A 434 10.28 22.25 -6.27
CA SER A 434 9.28 22.68 -7.27
C SER A 434 8.09 21.71 -7.43
N LEU A 435 8.23 20.48 -6.93
CA LEU A 435 7.15 19.48 -6.87
C LEU A 435 6.26 19.63 -5.62
N GLN A 436 6.58 20.59 -4.74
CA GLN A 436 5.63 21.04 -3.73
C GLN A 436 4.49 21.76 -4.46
N LEU A 437 3.46 20.99 -4.82
CA LEU A 437 2.22 21.55 -5.28
C LEU A 437 1.68 22.43 -4.16
N ARG A 438 1.87 23.74 -4.30
CA ARG A 438 1.01 24.70 -3.61
C ARG A 438 -0.40 24.29 -4.02
N PRO A 439 -1.26 23.85 -3.09
CA PRO A 439 -2.66 23.70 -3.42
C PRO A 439 -3.05 25.04 -4.03
N LYS A 440 -3.53 25.05 -5.28
CA LYS A 440 -4.31 26.19 -5.73
C LYS A 440 -5.53 26.16 -4.84
N LEU A 441 -5.43 26.78 -3.66
CA LEU A 441 -6.55 27.09 -2.79
C LEU A 441 -7.47 27.91 -3.68
N ARG A 442 -8.41 27.22 -4.34
CA ARG A 442 -9.59 27.85 -4.87
C ARG A 442 -10.28 28.38 -3.63
N ARG A 443 -10.10 29.68 -3.36
CA ARG A 443 -10.92 30.39 -2.39
C ARG A 443 -12.36 30.15 -2.85
N SER A 444 -13.07 29.31 -2.10
CA SER A 444 -14.49 29.06 -2.26
C SER A 444 -15.28 30.29 -1.85
#